data_AF-A0A5M7QQ65-F1
#
_entry.id   AF-A0A5M7QQ65-F1
#
_cell.length_a   1.000
_cell.length_b   1.000
_cell.length_c   1.000
_cell.angle_alpha   90.00
_cell.angle_beta   90.00
_cell.angle_gamma   90.00
#
_symmetry.space_group_name_H-M   'P 1'
#
loop_
_entity.id
_entity.type
_entity.pdbx_description
1 polymer ?
#
loop_
_entity_poly.entity_id
_entity_poly.type
_entity_poly.pdbx_seq_one_letter_code
_entity_poly.pdbx_strand_id
1 'polypeptide(L)' 'MPKTAASRSRSHDYSVGCPANKGQSNPLPQLIIKGRWLEALGFTTGQKIEVITGPGQLIIRLKNEG' A
#
# COMPACT_ATOMS: atom_id res chain seq x y z
N MET A 1 -29.77 0.70 12.68
CA MET A 1 -29.16 1.06 11.37
C MET A 1 -27.72 1.47 11.63
N PRO A 2 -26.69 0.71 11.21
CA PRO A 2 -25.33 1.20 11.31
C PRO A 2 -25.15 2.34 10.30
N LYS A 3 -24.65 3.48 10.78
CA LYS A 3 -24.43 4.71 10.01
C LYS A 3 -23.10 4.54 9.27
N THR A 4 -23.17 4.34 7.95
CA THR A 4 -21.98 4.29 7.08
C THR A 4 -21.23 5.63 7.18
N ALA A 5 -20.13 5.65 7.92
CA ALA A 5 -19.19 6.75 7.90
C ALA A 5 -18.45 6.69 6.56
N ALA A 6 -18.68 7.67 5.69
CA ALA A 6 -17.89 7.85 4.49
C ALA A 6 -16.41 7.95 4.89
N SER A 7 -15.62 6.95 4.48
CA SER A 7 -14.18 6.93 4.74
C SER A 7 -13.54 8.08 3.97
N ARG A 8 -13.11 9.11 4.71
CA ARG A 8 -12.37 10.24 4.17
C ARG A 8 -11.02 9.69 3.69
N SER A 9 -10.81 9.66 2.37
CA SER A 9 -9.53 9.27 1.79
C SER A 9 -8.42 10.13 2.38
N ARG A 10 -7.61 9.55 3.27
CA ARG A 10 -6.42 10.20 3.83
C ARG A 10 -5.23 9.81 2.95
N SER A 11 -4.63 10.81 2.32
CA SER A 11 -3.36 10.63 1.63
C SER A 11 -2.25 10.43 2.66
N HIS A 12 -1.42 9.41 2.46
CA HIS A 12 -0.22 9.18 3.24
C HIS A 12 0.99 9.38 2.32
N ASP A 13 1.77 10.42 2.58
CA ASP A 13 2.96 10.73 1.78
C ASP A 13 4.14 9.86 2.23
N TYR A 14 4.61 8.99 1.34
CA TYR A 14 5.81 8.20 1.53
C TYR A 14 6.85 8.63 0.49
N SER A 15 8.01 9.08 0.95
CA SER A 15 9.15 9.27 0.05
C SER A 15 9.79 7.91 -0.24
N VAL A 16 10.07 7.63 -1.51
CA VAL A 16 10.90 6.48 -1.90
C VAL A 16 12.32 6.77 -1.43
N GLY A 17 12.63 6.38 -0.19
CA GLY A 17 13.98 6.41 0.33
C GLY A 17 14.71 5.13 -0.08
N CYS A 18 15.85 5.26 -0.75
CA CYS A 18 16.84 4.20 -0.74
C CYS A 18 17.36 4.11 0.69
N PRO A 19 17.14 2.99 1.44
CA PRO A 19 17.87 2.80 2.68
C PRO A 19 19.35 2.82 2.28
N ALA A 20 20.16 3.67 2.92
CA ALA A 20 21.61 3.62 2.76
C ALA A 20 22.09 2.26 3.31
N ASN A 21 22.00 1.23 2.47
CA ASN A 21 22.40 -0.12 2.80
C ASN A 21 23.92 -0.08 2.96
N LYS A 22 24.36 -0.40 4.17
CA LYS A 22 25.73 -0.48 4.68
C LYS A 22 26.71 -1.19 3.71
N GLY A 23 27.06 -0.56 2.59
CA GLY A 23 28.04 -1.05 1.62
C GLY A 23 27.54 -2.06 0.58
N GLN A 24 26.23 -2.21 0.34
CA GLN A 24 25.71 -3.13 -0.67
C GLN A 24 25.46 -2.42 -2.00
N SER A 25 26.16 -2.85 -3.05
CA SER A 25 26.09 -2.27 -4.40
C SER A 25 24.68 -2.37 -4.97
N ASN A 26 24.01 -1.22 -5.11
CA ASN A 26 22.76 -1.01 -5.85
C ASN A 26 21.54 -1.86 -5.40
N PRO A 27 20.87 -1.52 -4.29
CA PRO A 27 19.63 -2.18 -3.92
C PRO A 27 18.51 -1.86 -4.93
N LEU A 28 17.71 -2.86 -5.26
CA LEU A 28 16.48 -2.68 -6.04
C LEU A 28 15.56 -1.65 -5.33
N PRO A 29 14.85 -0.79 -6.08
CA PRO A 29 13.86 0.09 -5.49
C PRO A 29 12.75 -0.73 -4.82
N GLN A 30 12.50 -0.46 -3.54
CA GLN A 30 11.46 -1.14 -2.75
C GLN A 30 10.49 -0.09 -2.19
N LEU A 31 9.19 -0.36 -2.27
CA LEU A 31 8.15 0.40 -1.59
C LEU A 31 7.53 -0.47 -0.50
N ILE A 32 7.84 -0.15 0.75
CA ILE A 32 7.33 -0.89 1.91
C ILE A 32 6.21 -0.08 2.54
N ILE A 33 4.98 -0.60 2.49
CA ILE A 33 3.80 0.02 3.11
C ILE A 33 3.44 -0.78 4.36
N LYS A 34 3.51 -0.14 5.52
CA LYS A 34 3.24 -0.77 6.83
C LYS A 34 2.35 0.14 7.69
N GLY A 35 1.53 -0.45 8.55
CA GLY A 35 0.78 0.24 9.59
C GLY A 35 -0.65 -0.25 9.75
N ARG A 36 -1.23 0.00 10.94
CA ARG A 36 -2.62 -0.39 11.27
C ARG A 36 -3.68 0.30 10.39
N TRP A 37 -3.32 1.37 9.68
CA TRP A 37 -4.22 2.05 8.74
C TRP A 37 -4.59 1.18 7.53
N LEU A 38 -3.77 0.17 7.19
CA LEU A 38 -4.07 -0.81 6.14
C LEU A 38 -5.32 -1.63 6.49
N GLU A 39 -5.46 -2.07 7.75
CA GLU A 39 -6.65 -2.78 8.23
C GLU A 39 -7.90 -1.90 8.14
N ALA A 40 -7.77 -0.60 8.45
CA ALA A 40 -8.87 0.36 8.34
C ALA A 40 -9.31 0.62 6.89
N LEU A 41 -8.42 0.38 5.91
CA LEU A 41 -8.74 0.38 4.47
C LEU A 41 -9.22 -0.99 3.96
N GLY A 42 -9.35 -1.97 4.85
CA GLY A 42 -9.84 -3.31 4.53
C GLY A 42 -8.78 -4.30 4.08
N PHE A 43 -7.49 -3.95 4.11
CA PHE A 43 -6.39 -4.87 3.84
C PHE A 43 -6.05 -5.68 5.10
N THR A 44 -6.46 -6.94 5.14
CA THR A 44 -6.16 -7.91 6.20
C THR A 44 -5.34 -9.09 5.68
N THR A 45 -4.77 -9.88 6.59
CA THR A 45 -3.98 -11.07 6.23
C THR A 45 -4.85 -12.12 5.54
N GLY A 46 -4.29 -12.82 4.56
CA GLY A 46 -4.98 -13.88 3.82
C GLY A 46 -5.88 -13.40 2.68
N GLN A 47 -6.07 -12.09 2.49
CA GLN A 47 -6.79 -11.56 1.34
C GLN A 47 -5.94 -11.51 0.08
N LYS A 48 -6.58 -11.72 -1.07
CA LYS A 48 -5.96 -11.50 -2.39
C LYS A 48 -6.00 -10.00 -2.70
N ILE A 49 -4.85 -9.46 -3.08
CA ILE A 49 -4.72 -8.09 -3.57
C ILE A 49 -4.32 -8.12 -5.05
N GLU A 50 -4.67 -7.05 -5.75
CA GLU A 50 -4.20 -6.77 -7.10
C GLU A 50 -3.33 -5.52 -7.07
N VAL A 51 -2.20 -5.58 -7.77
CA VAL A 51 -1.30 -4.44 -7.98
C VAL A 51 -1.31 -4.10 -9.46
N ILE A 52 -1.83 -2.94 -9.79
CA ILE A 52 -1.88 -2.42 -11.16
C ILE A 52 -0.76 -1.41 -11.31
N THR A 53 0.08 -1.59 -12.32
CA THR A 53 1.23 -0.73 -12.59
C THR A 53 0.98 0.17 -13.80
N GLY A 54 1.44 1.41 -13.71
CA GLY A 54 1.47 2.38 -14.80
C GLY A 54 2.63 3.36 -14.65
N PRO A 55 2.95 4.17 -15.67
CA PRO A 55 3.98 5.20 -15.56
C PRO A 55 3.69 6.15 -14.40
N GLY A 56 4.60 6.21 -13.41
CA GLY A 56 4.48 7.09 -12.24
C GLY A 56 3.44 6.67 -11.20
N GLN A 57 2.80 5.50 -11.32
CA GLN A 57 1.72 5.09 -10.42
C GLN A 57 1.70 3.58 -10.15
N LEU A 58 1.41 3.23 -8.90
CA LEU A 58 0.99 1.90 -8.50
C LEU A 58 -0.38 2.01 -7.81
N ILE A 59 -1.36 1.25 -8.29
CA ILE A 59 -2.68 1.15 -7.65
C ILE A 59 -2.76 -0.21 -6.97
N ILE A 60 -2.93 -0.19 -5.64
CA ILE A 60 -3.11 -1.40 -4.83
C ILE A 60 -4.59 -1.46 -4.44
N ARG A 61 -5.28 -2.55 -4.78
CA ARG A 61 -6.68 -2.77 -4.43
C ARG A 61 -6.94 -4.21 -4.00
N LEU A 62 -8.04 -4.41 -3.26
CA LEU A 62 -8.53 -5.74 -2.96
C LEU A 62 -9.04 -6.41 -4.24
N LYS A 63 -8.72 -7.70 -4.42
CA LYS A 63 -9.25 -8.51 -5.51
C LYS A 63 -10.60 -9.07 -5.07
N ASN A 64 -11.69 -8.64 -5.72
CA ASN A 64 -12.97 -9.31 -5.52
C ASN A 64 -12.88 -10.70 -6.14
N GLU A 65 -13.03 -11.73 -5.30
CA GLU A 65 -13.37 -13.08 -5.77
C GLU A 65 -14.84 -13.01 -6.21
N GLY A 66 -15.09 -13.26 -7.49
CA GLY A 66 -16.44 -13.32 -8.05
C GLY A 66 -17.18 -14.56 -7.61
#